data_AF-A0A1Z9QGQ4-F1
#
_entry.id   AF-A0A1Z9QGQ4-F1
#
_cell.length_a   1.000
_cell.length_b   1.000
_cell.length_c   1.000
_cell.angle_alpha   90.00
_cell.angle_beta   90.00
_cell.angle_gamma   90.00
#
_symmetry.space_group_name_H-M   'P 1'
#
loop_
_entity.id
_entity.type
_entity.pdbx_description
1 polymer ?
#
loop_
_entity_poly.entity_id
_entity_poly.type
_entity_poly.pdbx_seq_one_letter_code
_entity_poly.pdbx_strand_id
1 'polypeptide(L)'
;MSLLFTMPLWLATVPADADGGVVVWTGLRLDRPSAVIVSPPAPRIGEIEIAWVGARHPDASVTARHVDGFEVLAGFEPGLLADEHRALLDLGIPGAWSMRLDPDGEGPARPVVFELVVGDAIPPWRTMWPAIFAWVPLVAIGLGAAWRRTSVR
;
A
#
# COMPACT_ATOMS: atom_id res chain seq x y z
N MET A 1 36.54 8.62 -31.10
CA MET A 1 36.45 9.52 -29.92
C MET A 1 35.12 9.20 -29.26
N SER A 2 35.12 8.24 -28.33
CA SER A 2 33.89 7.67 -27.75
C SER A 2 33.47 8.46 -26.52
N LEU A 3 32.29 9.07 -26.58
CA LEU A 3 31.62 9.68 -25.44
C LEU A 3 31.02 8.57 -24.59
N LEU A 4 31.68 8.23 -23.48
CA LEU A 4 31.09 7.41 -22.43
C LEU A 4 30.06 8.27 -21.69
N PHE A 5 28.78 7.97 -21.96
CA PHE A 5 27.64 8.54 -21.28
C PHE A 5 27.61 8.01 -19.84
N THR A 6 28.08 8.81 -18.88
CA THR A 6 27.85 8.57 -17.45
C THR A 6 26.38 8.81 -17.15
N MET A 7 25.55 7.77 -17.20
CA MET A 7 24.22 7.82 -16.60
C MET A 7 24.38 7.78 -15.07
N PRO A 8 23.89 8.78 -14.32
CA PRO A 8 23.78 8.65 -12.89
C PRO A 8 22.80 7.50 -12.59
N LEU A 9 23.28 6.50 -11.84
CA LEU A 9 22.48 5.43 -11.28
C LEU A 9 21.52 6.05 -10.25
N TRP A 10 20.43 6.64 -10.72
CA TRP A 10 19.26 6.86 -9.90
C TRP A 10 18.80 5.47 -9.46
N LEU A 11 19.00 5.13 -8.18
CA LEU A 11 18.15 4.11 -7.56
C LEU A 11 16.73 4.66 -7.71
N ALA A 12 16.04 4.26 -8.77
CA ALA A 12 14.60 4.23 -8.77
C ALA A 12 14.24 3.31 -7.60
N THR A 13 13.96 3.90 -6.44
CA THR A 13 13.10 3.25 -5.47
C THR A 13 11.77 3.09 -6.19
N VAL A 14 11.61 1.97 -6.90
CA VAL A 14 10.29 1.50 -7.25
C VAL A 14 9.60 1.40 -5.89
N PRO A 15 8.56 2.20 -5.59
CA PRO A 15 7.79 1.96 -4.39
C PRO A 15 7.42 0.48 -4.46
N ALA A 16 7.78 -0.28 -3.44
CA ALA A 16 7.39 -1.67 -3.38
C ALA A 16 5.87 -1.64 -3.31
N ASP A 17 5.22 -1.92 -4.45
CA ASP A 17 3.76 -1.98 -4.64
C ASP A 17 3.14 -3.19 -3.92
N ALA A 18 3.80 -3.63 -2.85
CA ALA A 18 3.59 -4.86 -2.13
C ALA A 18 3.93 -4.64 -0.65
N ASP A 19 3.37 -3.59 -0.04
CA ASP A 19 3.35 -3.49 1.43
C ASP A 19 2.49 -4.60 2.07
N GLY A 20 1.78 -5.40 1.25
CA GLY A 20 0.88 -6.44 1.70
C GLY A 20 -0.45 -5.84 2.18
N GLY A 21 -1.53 -6.58 2.03
CA GLY A 21 -2.84 -6.13 2.50
C GLY A 21 -3.31 -6.92 3.72
N VAL A 22 -4.09 -6.30 4.60
CA VAL A 22 -4.83 -7.01 5.65
C VAL A 22 -6.25 -7.26 5.17
N VAL A 23 -6.70 -8.51 5.28
CA VAL A 23 -8.10 -8.86 5.08
C VAL A 23 -8.91 -8.35 6.28
N VAL A 24 -9.72 -7.32 6.08
CA VAL A 24 -10.56 -6.71 7.14
C VAL A 24 -11.97 -7.28 7.16
N TRP A 25 -12.39 -7.91 6.06
CA TRP A 25 -13.69 -8.55 5.97
C TRP A 25 -13.65 -9.71 4.96
N THR A 26 -14.40 -10.76 5.27
CA THR A 26 -14.70 -11.86 4.35
C THR A 26 -16.15 -12.28 4.52
N GLY A 27 -16.80 -12.66 3.44
CA GLY A 27 -18.17 -13.18 3.50
C GLY A 27 -18.65 -13.74 2.18
N LEU A 28 -19.92 -14.13 2.17
CA LEU A 28 -20.63 -14.44 0.94
C LEU A 28 -21.46 -13.23 0.53
N ARG A 29 -21.34 -12.82 -0.73
CA ARG A 29 -22.18 -11.79 -1.34
C ARG A 29 -22.64 -12.27 -2.71
N LEU A 30 -23.95 -12.17 -2.96
CA LEU A 30 -24.58 -12.74 -4.16
C LEU A 30 -24.17 -14.21 -4.40
N ASP A 31 -24.16 -15.01 -3.32
CA ASP A 31 -23.75 -16.42 -3.30
C ASP A 31 -22.33 -16.71 -3.80
N ARG A 32 -21.46 -15.69 -3.83
CA ARG A 32 -20.04 -15.81 -4.17
C ARG A 32 -19.16 -15.38 -2.99
N PRO A 33 -18.00 -16.03 -2.78
CA PRO A 33 -17.01 -15.55 -1.82
C PRO A 33 -16.58 -14.13 -2.18
N SER A 34 -16.48 -13.28 -1.17
CA SER A 34 -15.99 -11.92 -1.32
C SER A 34 -15.14 -11.51 -0.12
N ALA A 35 -14.22 -10.58 -0.35
CA ALA A 35 -13.31 -10.09 0.67
C ALA A 35 -13.02 -8.60 0.48
N VAL A 36 -12.68 -7.95 1.60
CA VAL A 36 -12.11 -6.60 1.60
C VAL A 36 -10.70 -6.67 2.15
N ILE A 37 -9.78 -6.07 1.41
CA ILE A 37 -8.37 -5.98 1.77
C ILE A 37 -8.01 -4.50 1.88
N VAL A 38 -7.25 -4.14 2.92
CA VAL A 38 -6.73 -2.78 3.11
C VAL A 38 -5.21 -2.82 3.02
N SER A 39 -4.64 -1.94 2.20
CA SER A 39 -3.21 -1.77 2.04
C SER A 39 -2.84 -0.28 2.23
N PRO A 40 -1.74 0.04 2.92
CA PRO A 40 -0.80 -0.87 3.58
C PRO A 40 -1.40 -1.51 4.86
N PRO A 41 -0.79 -2.57 5.42
CA PRO A 41 -1.36 -3.32 6.54
C PRO A 41 -1.30 -2.53 7.86
N ALA A 42 -0.42 -1.53 7.91
CA ALA A 42 -0.34 -0.53 8.96
C ALA A 42 -0.59 0.86 8.34
N PRO A 43 -1.86 1.25 8.13
CA PRO A 43 -2.23 2.48 7.44
C PRO A 43 -1.65 3.71 8.14
N ARG A 44 -1.10 4.62 7.34
CA ARG A 44 -0.57 5.92 7.75
C ARG A 44 -1.22 7.01 6.92
N ILE A 45 -1.12 8.26 7.36
CA ILE A 45 -1.63 9.38 6.56
C ILE A 45 -1.04 9.35 5.15
N GLY A 46 -1.89 9.61 4.16
CA GLY A 46 -1.60 9.46 2.74
C GLY A 46 -2.54 8.48 2.06
N GLU A 47 -2.07 7.92 0.94
CA GLU A 47 -2.86 7.00 0.11
C GLU A 47 -3.03 5.63 0.79
N ILE A 48 -4.29 5.22 0.91
CA ILE A 48 -4.70 3.91 1.40
C ILE A 48 -5.55 3.25 0.31
N GLU A 49 -5.17 2.04 -0.05
CA GLU A 49 -5.90 1.22 -1.01
C GLU A 49 -6.88 0.31 -0.28
N ILE A 50 -8.13 0.33 -0.75
CA ILE A 50 -9.17 -0.61 -0.39
C ILE A 50 -9.46 -1.48 -1.60
N ALA A 51 -9.12 -2.76 -1.51
CA ALA A 51 -9.44 -3.73 -2.54
C ALA A 51 -10.68 -4.54 -2.16
N TRP A 52 -11.67 -4.54 -3.06
CA TRP A 52 -12.80 -5.44 -3.07
C TRP A 52 -12.50 -6.61 -3.99
N VAL A 53 -12.62 -7.83 -3.47
CA VAL A 53 -12.51 -9.06 -4.26
C VAL A 53 -13.89 -9.70 -4.33
N GLY A 54 -14.47 -9.76 -5.51
CA GLY A 54 -15.80 -10.32 -5.74
C GLY A 54 -16.64 -9.52 -6.75
N ALA A 55 -17.85 -10.01 -7.02
CA ALA A 55 -18.79 -9.31 -7.89
C ALA A 55 -19.15 -7.93 -7.30
N ARG A 56 -19.29 -6.92 -8.15
CA ARG A 56 -19.73 -5.57 -7.76
C ARG A 56 -20.61 -4.94 -8.82
N HIS A 57 -21.36 -3.93 -8.40
CA HIS A 57 -22.01 -2.98 -9.30
C HIS A 57 -20.99 -1.97 -9.86
N PRO A 58 -21.19 -1.42 -11.08
CA PRO A 58 -20.35 -0.36 -11.62
C PRO A 58 -20.26 0.90 -10.74
N ASP A 59 -21.35 1.21 -10.03
CA ASP A 59 -21.43 2.37 -9.12
C ASP A 59 -20.96 2.05 -7.69
N ALA A 60 -20.30 0.91 -7.49
CA ALA A 60 -19.75 0.55 -6.21
C ALA A 60 -18.74 1.60 -5.72
N SER A 61 -18.79 1.88 -4.41
CA SER A 61 -17.93 2.91 -3.81
C SER A 61 -17.54 2.59 -2.37
N VAL A 62 -16.54 3.32 -1.92
CA VAL A 62 -16.05 3.33 -0.55
C VAL A 62 -16.19 4.74 0.01
N THR A 63 -16.75 4.83 1.20
CA THR A 63 -16.81 6.06 1.98
C THR A 63 -16.03 5.87 3.27
N ALA A 64 -15.08 6.76 3.52
CA ALA A 64 -14.29 6.82 4.74
C ALA A 64 -14.73 8.03 5.55
N ARG A 65 -15.11 7.82 6.82
CA ARG A 65 -15.51 8.92 7.72
C ARG A 65 -14.63 8.96 8.96
N HIS A 66 -13.96 10.09 9.16
CA HIS A 66 -13.16 10.37 10.35
C HIS A 66 -14.07 10.65 11.56
N VAL A 67 -13.56 10.37 12.76
CA VAL A 67 -14.25 10.70 14.02
C VAL A 67 -14.61 12.19 14.15
N ASP A 68 -13.79 13.08 13.58
CA ASP A 68 -14.03 14.53 13.57
C ASP A 68 -15.01 14.99 12.48
N GLY A 69 -15.61 14.05 11.74
CA GLY A 69 -16.65 14.32 10.74
C GLY A 69 -16.15 14.60 9.33
N PHE A 70 -14.85 14.50 9.06
CA PHE A 70 -14.31 14.52 7.70
C PHE A 70 -14.73 13.27 6.93
N GLU A 71 -15.06 13.43 5.65
CA GLU A 71 -15.52 12.35 4.80
C GLU A 71 -14.78 12.36 3.48
N VAL A 72 -14.37 11.17 3.03
CA VAL A 72 -13.70 10.94 1.76
C VAL A 72 -14.43 9.82 1.05
N LEU A 73 -14.65 9.98 -0.26
CA LEU A 73 -15.31 8.98 -1.10
C LEU A 73 -14.41 8.61 -2.27
N ALA A 74 -14.34 7.32 -2.57
CA ALA A 74 -13.64 6.79 -3.73
C ALA A 74 -14.50 5.74 -4.45
N GLY A 75 -14.50 5.80 -5.78
CA GLY A 75 -15.05 4.75 -6.63
C GLY A 75 -14.05 3.61 -6.83
N PHE A 76 -14.55 2.45 -7.26
CA PHE A 76 -13.71 1.30 -7.56
C PHE A 76 -13.23 1.28 -9.01
N GLU A 77 -11.93 1.15 -9.19
CA GLU A 77 -11.26 0.88 -10.46
C GLU A 77 -10.89 -0.62 -10.58
N PRO A 78 -10.69 -1.15 -11.79
CA PRO A 78 -10.19 -2.51 -11.98
C PRO A 78 -8.81 -2.73 -11.32
N GLY A 79 -8.67 -3.80 -10.56
CA GLY A 79 -7.39 -4.24 -9.97
C GLY A 79 -6.55 -5.08 -10.93
N LEU A 80 -5.48 -5.68 -10.41
CA LEU A 80 -4.55 -6.51 -11.19
C LEU A 80 -5.09 -7.93 -11.41
N LEU A 81 -5.86 -8.46 -10.47
CA LEU A 81 -6.46 -9.78 -10.55
C LEU A 81 -7.89 -9.72 -11.11
N ALA A 82 -8.33 -10.85 -11.68
CA ALA A 82 -9.72 -11.01 -12.06
C ALA A 82 -10.63 -10.88 -10.83
N ASP A 83 -11.73 -10.13 -10.98
CA ASP A 83 -12.69 -9.81 -9.91
C ASP A 83 -12.11 -9.04 -8.72
N GLU A 84 -10.90 -8.47 -8.86
CA GLU A 84 -10.32 -7.50 -7.92
C GLU A 84 -10.63 -6.08 -8.39
N HIS A 85 -11.02 -5.24 -7.44
CA HIS A 85 -11.39 -3.85 -7.67
C HIS A 85 -10.80 -2.97 -6.58
N ARG A 86 -10.16 -1.86 -6.93
CA ARG A 86 -9.37 -1.04 -6.02
C ARG A 86 -9.95 0.36 -5.91
N ALA A 87 -10.01 0.89 -4.70
CA ALA A 87 -10.35 2.26 -4.43
C ALA A 87 -9.21 2.90 -3.63
N LEU A 88 -8.69 4.02 -4.12
CA LEU A 88 -7.61 4.77 -3.46
C LEU A 88 -8.23 5.93 -2.68
N LEU A 89 -7.92 5.99 -1.39
CA LEU A 89 -8.37 7.03 -0.48
C LEU A 89 -7.15 7.79 0.05
N ASP A 90 -7.09 9.10 -0.19
CA ASP A 90 -6.07 9.96 0.43
C ASP A 90 -6.56 10.44 1.79
N LEU A 91 -6.09 9.79 2.87
CA LEU A 91 -6.47 10.10 4.24
C LEU A 91 -5.41 10.98 4.89
N GLY A 92 -5.60 12.30 4.81
CA GLY A 92 -4.65 13.29 5.32
C GLY A 92 -4.65 13.50 6.84
N ILE A 93 -5.54 12.82 7.59
CA ILE A 93 -5.74 13.05 9.03
C ILE A 93 -5.50 11.73 9.79
N PRO A 94 -4.59 11.70 10.78
CA PRO A 94 -4.40 10.52 11.61
C PRO A 94 -5.57 10.37 12.59
N GLY A 95 -5.94 9.13 12.92
CA GLY A 95 -7.02 8.85 13.85
C GLY A 95 -7.90 7.68 13.42
N ALA A 96 -9.09 7.60 14.01
CA ALA A 96 -10.06 6.55 13.75
C ALA A 96 -10.97 6.94 12.57
N TRP A 97 -11.11 6.00 11.63
CA TRP A 97 -11.92 6.12 10.44
C TRP A 97 -12.90 4.95 10.34
N SER A 98 -14.19 5.26 10.22
CA SER A 98 -15.22 4.29 9.89
C SER A 98 -15.27 4.14 8.37
N MET A 99 -14.96 2.95 7.88
CA MET A 99 -15.06 2.61 6.46
C MET A 99 -16.40 1.99 6.16
N ARG A 100 -17.01 2.42 5.05
CA ARG A 100 -18.28 1.92 4.57
C ARG A 100 -18.15 1.64 3.08
N LEU A 101 -18.23 0.36 2.71
CA LEU A 101 -18.25 -0.07 1.32
C LEU A 101 -19.67 -0.39 0.90
N ASP A 102 -20.05 0.14 -0.26
CA ASP A 102 -21.24 -0.25 -0.99
C ASP A 102 -20.82 -0.94 -2.29
N PRO A 103 -20.70 -2.27 -2.31
CA PRO A 103 -20.36 -3.01 -3.53
C PRO A 103 -21.57 -3.21 -4.46
N ASP A 104 -22.80 -2.92 -4.02
CA ASP A 104 -24.01 -3.18 -4.80
C ASP A 104 -24.51 -1.91 -5.53
N GLY A 105 -24.03 -0.72 -5.15
CA GLY A 105 -24.40 0.55 -5.80
C GLY A 105 -25.86 0.98 -5.59
N GLU A 106 -26.64 0.19 -4.84
CA GLU A 106 -28.03 0.48 -4.49
C GLU A 106 -28.14 1.37 -3.23
N GLY A 107 -27.02 1.90 -2.74
CA GLY A 107 -26.96 2.63 -1.50
C GLY A 107 -26.98 1.70 -0.29
N PRO A 108 -27.40 2.19 0.90
CA PRO A 108 -27.03 1.60 2.18
C PRO A 108 -27.71 0.28 2.57
N ALA A 109 -28.30 -0.47 1.65
CA ALA A 109 -29.12 -1.63 1.98
C ALA A 109 -28.34 -2.72 2.76
N ARG A 110 -27.05 -2.97 2.44
CA ARG A 110 -26.14 -3.86 3.19
C ARG A 110 -24.65 -3.47 3.04
N PRO A 111 -24.19 -2.36 3.64
CA PRO A 111 -22.78 -1.99 3.56
C PRO A 111 -21.89 -3.04 4.21
N VAL A 112 -20.66 -3.16 3.73
CA VAL A 112 -19.57 -3.70 4.55
C VAL A 112 -19.00 -2.54 5.36
N VAL A 113 -18.96 -2.69 6.68
CA VAL A 113 -18.46 -1.65 7.60
C VAL A 113 -17.35 -2.22 8.45
N PHE A 114 -16.26 -1.47 8.58
CA PHE A 114 -15.15 -1.79 9.47
C PHE A 114 -14.45 -0.51 9.92
N GLU A 115 -13.75 -0.59 11.04
CA GLU A 115 -12.97 0.52 11.58
C GLU A 115 -11.51 0.40 11.17
N LEU A 116 -10.90 1.53 10.84
CA LEU A 116 -9.49 1.65 10.51
C LEU A 116 -8.83 2.72 11.39
N VAL A 117 -7.65 2.43 11.94
CA VAL A 117 -6.84 3.43 12.64
C VAL A 117 -5.68 3.82 11.76
N VAL A 118 -5.65 5.09 11.37
CA VAL A 118 -4.60 5.69 10.53
C VAL A 118 -3.58 6.37 11.44
N GLY A 119 -2.33 5.93 11.36
CA GLY A 119 -1.24 6.52 12.13
C GLY A 119 -0.60 7.73 11.46
N ASP A 120 0.24 8.45 12.20
CA ASP A 120 1.00 9.60 11.66
C ASP A 120 1.93 9.21 10.50
N ALA A 121 2.29 10.19 9.68
CA ALA A 121 3.26 10.01 8.60
C ALA A 121 4.55 9.37 9.11
N ILE A 122 5.11 8.46 8.30
CA ILE A 122 6.41 7.88 8.58
C ILE A 122 7.43 9.02 8.57
N PRO A 123 8.19 9.23 9.67
CA PRO A 123 9.22 10.24 9.68
C PRO A 123 10.21 10.00 8.53
N PRO A 124 10.59 11.06 7.77
CA PRO A 124 11.39 10.91 6.55
C PRO A 124 12.75 10.27 6.81
N TRP A 125 13.30 10.41 8.02
CA TRP A 125 14.56 9.76 8.37
C TRP A 125 14.44 8.22 8.39
N ARG A 126 13.28 7.63 8.74
CA ARG A 126 13.09 6.16 8.79
C ARG A 126 13.16 5.52 7.42
N THR A 127 12.70 6.21 6.39
CA THR A 127 12.82 5.75 5.00
C THR A 127 14.23 5.91 4.45
N MET A 128 15.05 6.79 5.04
CA MET A 128 16.45 7.00 4.63
C MET A 128 17.42 5.95 5.19
N TRP A 129 17.12 5.28 6.32
CA TRP A 129 18.05 4.33 6.95
C TRP A 129 18.55 3.23 5.99
N PRO A 130 17.69 2.51 5.24
CA PRO A 130 18.18 1.49 4.30
C PRO A 130 19.18 2.04 3.29
N ALA A 131 18.94 3.25 2.77
CA ALA A 131 19.85 3.91 1.83
C ALA A 131 21.15 4.36 2.50
N ILE A 132 21.08 4.93 3.70
CA ILE A 132 22.25 5.38 4.47
C ILE A 132 23.16 4.22 4.81
N PHE A 133 22.63 3.01 5.04
CA PHE A 133 23.45 1.84 5.40
C PHE A 133 23.70 0.86 4.24
N ALA A 134 23.22 1.16 3.03
CA ALA A 134 23.43 0.33 1.84
C ALA A 134 24.92 0.12 1.50
N TRP A 135 25.81 1.03 1.94
CA TRP A 135 27.25 0.89 1.74
C TRP A 135 27.90 -0.12 2.69
N VAL A 136 27.28 -0.46 3.82
CA VAL A 136 27.88 -1.37 4.82
C VAL A 136 28.13 -2.78 4.25
N PRO A 137 27.16 -3.43 3.59
CA PRO A 137 27.41 -4.70 2.90
C PRO A 137 28.46 -4.59 1.80
N LEU A 138 28.48 -3.47 1.04
CA LEU A 138 29.45 -3.25 -0.04
C LEU A 138 30.88 -3.17 0.49
N VAL A 139 31.09 -2.44 1.60
CA VAL A 139 32.39 -2.36 2.28
C VAL A 139 32.78 -3.73 2.84
N ALA A 140 31.86 -4.49 3.43
CA ALA A 140 32.14 -5.84 3.92
C ALA A 140 32.59 -6.79 2.80
N ILE A 141 31.94 -6.75 1.64
CA ILE A 141 32.33 -7.53 0.45
C ILE A 141 33.74 -7.11 -0.02
N GLY A 142 34.00 -5.80 -0.10
CA GLY A 142 35.31 -5.27 -0.50
C GLY A 142 36.44 -5.69 0.44
N LEU A 143 36.22 -5.57 1.75
CA LEU A 143 37.16 -6.01 2.79
C LEU A 143 37.37 -7.53 2.74
N GLY A 144 36.31 -8.32 2.60
CA GLY A 144 36.40 -9.78 2.46
C GLY A 144 37.17 -10.21 1.20
N ALA A 145 37.00 -9.50 0.08
CA ALA A 145 37.78 -9.73 -1.13
C ALA A 145 39.26 -9.37 -0.96
N ALA A 146 39.57 -8.25 -0.30
CA ALA A 146 40.95 -7.85 -0.01
C ALA A 146 41.65 -8.86 0.92
N TRP A 147 40.97 -9.29 1.98
CA TRP A 147 41.49 -10.27 2.94
C TRP A 147 41.75 -11.64 2.32
N ARG A 148 40.89 -12.11 1.41
CA ARG A 148 41.14 -13.34 0.65
C ARG A 148 42.43 -13.26 -0.19
N ARG A 149 42.75 -12.11 -0.77
CA ARG A 149 43.98 -11.93 -1.56
C ARG A 149 45.25 -11.94 -0.70
N THR A 150 45.18 -11.50 0.55
CA THR A 150 46.34 -11.49 1.44
C THR A 150 46.55 -12.81 2.18
N SER A 151 45.48 -13.60 2.36
CA SER A 151 45.50 -14.84 3.14
C SER A 151 45.80 -16.09 2.30
N VAL A 152 45.71 -16.02 0.98
CA VAL A 152 46.21 -17.06 0.06
C VAL A 152 47.65 -16.69 -0.31
N ARG A 153 48.58 -17.01 0.59
CA ARG A 153 50.03 -17.09 0.36
C ARG A 153 50.53 -18.40 0.95
#